data_AF-A0A0C9WBW8-F1
#
_entry.id   AF-A0A0C9WBW8-F1
#
_cell.length_a   1.000
_cell.length_b   1.000
_cell.length_c   1.000
_cell.angle_alpha   90.00
_cell.angle_beta   90.00
_cell.angle_gamma   90.00
#
_symmetry.space_group_name_H-M   'P 1'
#
loop_
_entity.id
_entity.type
_entity.pdbx_description
1 polymer ?
#
loop_
_entity_poly.entity_id
_entity_poly.type
_entity_poly.pdbx_seq_one_letter_code
_entity_poly.pdbx_strand_id
1 'polypeptide(L)'
;MTKTEQTAKKSTGGTATRVPIASVIDDDDICDTTLGSEDTPSNTICSPTPRPSKVKSHDGGDLYVCDTCPCVICVRCLEILAQYQDTLAADDILFQCINCHFMVDRHASAVSPYFGFFRDGKPVLPSFLKISGCFEGLTRTQILSLPTLFIHFQLESMTVSPHVSTIRNTLSPFFPAGGFTYVEIPFNFGSKRGIRKYQKDAKHLLLLLKGEEFMHVVVAITNHTNNHSSDLFLGADTQGEVFAVSVDEFLDTLWSPLEMILAGAVLYLFACGSVVRQTESHQGLLQSLSR
;
A
#
# COMPACT_ATOMS: atom_id res chain seq x y z
N MET A 1 7.11 28.32 -24.73
CA MET A 1 7.55 27.64 -23.50
C MET A 1 8.80 26.84 -23.81
N THR A 2 9.93 27.24 -23.25
CA THR A 2 11.23 26.57 -23.46
C THR A 2 11.20 25.26 -22.69
N LYS A 3 11.27 24.11 -23.38
CA LYS A 3 11.44 22.81 -22.73
C LYS A 3 12.80 22.81 -22.04
N THR A 4 12.82 22.78 -20.72
CA THR A 4 14.02 22.45 -19.96
C THR A 4 14.29 20.96 -20.15
N GLU A 5 15.28 20.63 -20.97
CA GLU A 5 15.91 19.32 -20.92
C GLU A 5 16.59 19.18 -19.55
N GLN A 6 16.01 18.37 -18.68
CA GLN A 6 16.75 17.85 -17.55
C GLN A 6 17.77 16.85 -18.09
N THR A 7 18.97 17.35 -18.41
CA THR A 7 20.16 16.50 -18.41
C THR A 7 20.27 15.93 -17.01
N ALA A 8 20.11 14.61 -16.88
CA ALA A 8 20.25 13.93 -15.61
C ALA A 8 21.62 14.33 -15.03
N LYS A 9 21.61 15.18 -14.00
CA LYS A 9 22.78 15.38 -13.14
C LYS A 9 23.22 13.97 -12.76
N LYS A 10 24.51 13.66 -12.95
CA LYS A 10 25.16 12.41 -12.49
C LYS A 10 24.49 12.01 -11.18
N SER A 11 23.66 10.96 -11.21
CA SER A 11 23.03 10.47 -10.00
C SER A 11 24.15 10.06 -9.07
N THR A 12 24.03 10.39 -7.79
CA THR A 12 25.00 10.01 -6.76
C THR A 12 24.81 8.53 -6.38
N GLY A 13 24.54 7.66 -7.35
CA GLY A 13 24.50 6.23 -7.08
C GLY A 13 25.88 5.72 -6.68
N GLY A 14 25.91 4.55 -6.06
CA GLY A 14 27.17 3.87 -5.76
C GLY A 14 27.72 3.14 -6.98
N THR A 15 28.96 2.70 -6.87
CA THR A 15 29.55 1.67 -7.72
C THR A 15 29.65 0.38 -6.93
N ALA A 16 29.23 -0.72 -7.54
CA ALA A 16 29.25 -2.06 -6.96
C ALA A 16 29.57 -3.07 -8.07
N THR A 17 30.38 -4.08 -7.77
CA THR A 17 30.74 -5.11 -8.77
C THR A 17 29.51 -5.95 -9.12
N ARG A 18 29.25 -6.16 -10.41
CA ARG A 18 28.19 -7.09 -10.83
C ARG A 18 28.65 -8.52 -10.55
N VAL A 19 27.82 -9.28 -9.83
CA VAL A 19 28.04 -10.70 -9.55
C VAL A 19 26.72 -11.47 -9.76
N PRO A 20 26.75 -12.71 -10.30
CA PRO A 20 25.56 -13.55 -10.34
C PRO A 20 25.07 -13.87 -8.92
N ILE A 21 23.76 -13.99 -8.71
CA ILE A 21 23.24 -14.29 -7.36
C ILE A 21 23.73 -15.64 -6.81
N ALA A 22 23.99 -16.61 -7.70
CA ALA A 22 24.54 -17.91 -7.35
C ALA A 22 25.99 -17.86 -6.83
N SER A 23 26.71 -16.76 -7.11
CA SER A 23 28.10 -16.55 -6.66
C SER A 23 28.21 -15.87 -5.30
N VAL A 24 27.08 -15.47 -4.71
CA VAL A 24 27.04 -14.94 -3.33
C VAL A 24 27.62 -16.01 -2.40
N ILE A 25 28.63 -15.62 -1.62
CA ILE A 25 29.49 -16.54 -0.87
C ILE A 25 28.67 -17.33 0.18
N ASP A 26 28.95 -18.63 0.30
CA ASP A 26 28.53 -19.45 1.45
C ASP A 26 29.39 -19.09 2.65
N ASP A 27 28.74 -18.51 3.67
CA ASP A 27 29.24 -18.65 5.03
C ASP A 27 28.83 -20.05 5.54
N ASP A 28 29.47 -21.10 5.03
CA ASP A 28 29.40 -22.40 5.67
C ASP A 28 30.32 -22.39 6.91
N ASP A 29 29.76 -22.84 8.04
CA ASP A 29 30.46 -23.25 9.26
C ASP A 29 31.18 -22.17 10.11
N ILE A 30 30.41 -21.26 10.69
CA ILE A 30 30.62 -20.99 12.13
C ILE A 30 29.42 -21.57 12.86
N CYS A 31 29.64 -22.75 13.44
CA CYS A 31 28.71 -23.46 14.31
C CYS A 31 28.36 -22.63 15.54
N ASP A 32 27.40 -21.71 15.40
CA ASP A 32 26.86 -20.96 16.53
C ASP A 32 25.89 -21.86 17.31
N THR A 33 26.48 -22.67 18.18
CA THR A 33 25.77 -23.50 19.16
C THR A 33 25.40 -22.60 20.34
N THR A 34 24.56 -21.59 20.10
CA THR A 34 24.01 -20.76 21.17
C THR A 34 22.51 -20.58 20.96
N LEU A 35 21.76 -21.56 21.46
CA LEU A 35 20.34 -21.42 21.77
C LEU A 35 20.18 -20.27 22.77
N GLY A 36 19.73 -19.11 22.30
CA GLY A 36 19.47 -17.98 23.17
C GLY A 36 19.03 -16.73 22.44
N SER A 37 17.75 -16.68 22.08
CA SER A 37 16.84 -15.52 22.05
C SER A 37 16.01 -15.45 20.77
N GLU A 38 14.70 -15.45 20.98
CA GLU A 38 13.66 -15.32 19.98
C GLU A 38 13.64 -13.87 19.47
N ASP A 39 14.41 -13.57 18.42
CA ASP A 39 14.14 -12.38 17.60
C ASP A 39 12.86 -12.66 16.79
N THR A 40 11.74 -12.40 17.46
CA THR A 40 10.42 -12.41 16.86
C THR A 40 10.39 -11.26 15.84
N PRO A 41 10.18 -11.51 14.54
CA PRO A 41 10.02 -10.43 13.58
C PRO A 41 8.81 -9.58 14.00
N SER A 42 9.04 -8.30 14.26
CA SER A 42 8.01 -7.30 14.57
C SER A 42 7.21 -6.95 13.31
N ASN A 43 6.60 -7.95 12.68
CA ASN A 43 5.62 -7.74 11.63
C ASN A 43 4.29 -7.47 12.32
N THR A 44 4.10 -6.21 12.73
CA THR A 44 2.85 -5.78 13.37
C THR A 44 1.74 -5.72 12.31
N ILE A 45 1.04 -6.84 12.12
CA ILE A 45 -0.21 -6.89 11.37
C ILE A 45 -1.33 -6.44 12.32
N CYS A 46 -2.03 -5.37 11.95
CA CYS A 46 -3.19 -4.91 12.69
C CYS A 46 -4.42 -5.76 12.34
N SER A 47 -5.10 -6.29 13.36
CA SER A 47 -6.33 -7.07 13.20
C SER A 47 -7.48 -6.24 12.60
N PRO A 48 -8.41 -6.87 11.86
CA PRO A 48 -9.59 -6.18 11.34
C PRO A 48 -10.47 -5.67 12.49
N THR A 49 -10.77 -4.38 12.47
CA THR A 49 -11.66 -3.70 13.43
C THR A 49 -13.08 -3.64 12.85
N PRO A 50 -14.13 -3.66 13.70
CA PRO A 50 -15.52 -3.46 13.24
C PRO A 50 -15.67 -2.15 12.44
N ARG A 51 -16.57 -2.13 11.45
CA ARG A 51 -16.86 -0.93 10.64
C ARG A 51 -17.24 0.25 11.56
N PRO A 52 -16.46 1.35 11.57
CA PRO A 52 -16.87 2.55 12.29
C PRO A 52 -17.90 3.33 11.47
N SER A 53 -18.92 3.86 12.14
CA SER A 53 -19.97 4.73 11.56
C SER A 53 -19.44 6.10 11.10
N LYS A 54 -18.24 6.49 11.56
CA LYS A 54 -17.53 7.71 11.13
C LYS A 54 -16.05 7.43 10.82
N VAL A 55 -15.56 8.06 9.76
CA VAL A 55 -14.20 7.85 9.22
C VAL A 55 -13.51 9.18 9.04
N LYS A 56 -12.23 9.30 9.37
CA LYS A 56 -11.49 10.55 9.12
C LYS A 56 -11.02 10.62 7.66
N SER A 57 -11.34 11.73 6.99
CA SER A 57 -10.77 12.10 5.68
C SER A 57 -9.33 12.62 5.81
N HIS A 58 -8.61 12.60 4.70
CA HIS A 58 -7.28 13.21 4.58
C HIS A 58 -7.29 14.73 4.83
N ASP A 59 -8.42 15.41 4.59
CA ASP A 59 -8.62 16.84 4.91
C ASP A 59 -8.99 17.07 6.39
N GLY A 60 -8.76 16.07 7.25
CA GLY A 60 -8.94 16.15 8.71
C GLY A 60 -10.40 16.19 9.19
N GLY A 61 -11.37 15.97 8.31
CA GLY A 61 -12.80 15.99 8.66
C GLY A 61 -13.40 14.60 8.75
N ASP A 62 -14.39 14.42 9.62
CA ASP A 62 -15.17 13.18 9.70
C ASP A 62 -16.01 12.96 8.44
N LEU A 63 -16.26 11.69 8.11
CA LEU A 63 -17.02 11.21 6.97
C LEU A 63 -18.11 10.26 7.46
N TYR A 64 -19.31 10.37 6.89
CA TYR A 64 -20.34 9.33 6.97
C TYR A 64 -20.17 8.36 5.80
N VAL A 65 -20.16 7.07 6.12
CA VAL A 65 -20.08 5.98 5.14
C VAL A 65 -21.50 5.49 4.84
N CYS A 66 -21.85 5.39 3.56
CA CYS A 66 -23.16 4.89 3.19
C CYS A 66 -23.31 3.40 3.48
N ASP A 67 -24.43 3.00 4.06
CA ASP A 67 -24.72 1.58 4.34
C ASP A 67 -25.14 0.78 3.11
N THR A 68 -25.41 1.44 1.98
CA THR A 68 -25.95 0.79 0.76
C THR A 68 -25.04 0.88 -0.46
N CYS A 69 -23.97 1.67 -0.42
CA CYS A 69 -22.98 1.74 -1.50
C CYS A 69 -21.61 2.24 -0.98
N PRO A 70 -20.54 2.21 -1.81
CA PRO A 70 -19.20 2.68 -1.42
C PRO A 70 -19.06 4.21 -1.24
N CYS A 71 -20.13 4.99 -1.42
CA CYS A 71 -20.06 6.45 -1.30
C CYS A 71 -19.84 6.89 0.15
N VAL A 72 -19.11 7.99 0.30
CA VAL A 72 -18.94 8.68 1.58
C VAL A 72 -19.28 10.15 1.44
N ILE A 73 -19.73 10.77 2.55
CA ILE A 73 -20.00 12.21 2.59
C ILE A 73 -19.27 12.83 3.78
N CYS A 74 -18.54 13.92 3.54
CA CYS A 74 -17.93 14.67 4.63
C CYS A 74 -19.02 15.25 5.55
N VAL A 75 -18.83 15.14 6.86
CA VAL A 75 -19.73 15.70 7.87
C VAL A 75 -19.96 17.20 7.63
N ARG A 76 -18.93 17.93 7.18
CA ARG A 76 -19.03 19.37 6.85
C ARG A 76 -19.94 19.68 5.67
N CYS A 77 -20.19 18.71 4.80
CA CYS A 77 -21.09 18.84 3.65
C CYS A 77 -22.56 18.61 4.02
N LEU A 78 -22.86 18.25 5.28
CA LEU A 78 -24.21 18.01 5.78
C LEU A 78 -24.52 19.03 6.89
N GLU A 79 -25.64 19.74 6.77
CA GLU A 79 -26.10 20.64 7.82
C GLU A 79 -26.88 19.86 8.89
N ILE A 80 -26.16 19.38 9.91
CA ILE A 80 -26.72 18.64 11.04
C ILE A 80 -26.66 19.51 12.30
N LEU A 81 -27.82 19.76 12.92
CA LEU A 81 -27.87 20.49 14.19
C LEU A 81 -27.17 19.70 15.29
N ALA A 82 -26.40 20.39 16.13
CA ALA A 82 -25.57 19.79 17.18
C ALA A 82 -26.34 18.80 18.08
N GLN A 83 -27.61 19.13 18.41
CA GLN A 83 -28.48 18.29 19.24
C GLN A 83 -28.75 16.89 18.70
N TYR A 84 -28.54 16.65 17.40
CA TYR A 84 -28.75 15.33 16.79
C TYR A 84 -27.46 14.52 16.65
N GLN A 85 -26.28 15.11 16.89
CA GLN A 85 -25.01 14.42 16.62
C GLN A 85 -24.84 13.12 17.42
N ASP A 86 -25.22 13.11 18.69
CA ASP A 86 -25.15 11.91 19.54
C ASP A 86 -26.17 10.85 19.10
N THR A 87 -27.37 11.28 18.69
CA THR A 87 -28.40 10.36 18.19
C THR A 87 -27.94 9.67 16.90
N LEU A 88 -27.32 10.43 15.99
CA LEU A 88 -26.81 9.91 14.72
C LEU A 88 -25.53 9.08 14.86
N ALA A 89 -24.89 9.11 16.03
CA ALA A 89 -23.72 8.28 16.33
C ALA A 89 -24.10 6.88 16.87
N ALA A 90 -25.39 6.61 17.12
CA ALA A 90 -25.84 5.31 17.60
C ALA A 90 -25.70 4.22 16.52
N ASP A 91 -25.30 3.01 16.94
CA ASP A 91 -24.99 1.88 16.04
C ASP A 91 -26.18 1.37 15.22
N ASP A 92 -27.40 1.70 15.66
CA ASP A 92 -28.64 1.31 15.00
C ASP A 92 -29.12 2.32 13.94
N ILE A 93 -28.37 3.40 13.72
CA ILE A 93 -28.64 4.39 12.69
C ILE A 93 -27.96 4.02 11.39
N LEU A 94 -28.76 3.94 10.33
CA LEU A 94 -28.29 3.76 8.97
C LEU A 94 -28.19 5.10 8.26
N PHE A 95 -27.08 5.33 7.58
CA PHE A 95 -26.84 6.42 6.67
C PHE A 95 -26.97 5.99 5.20
N GLN A 96 -27.93 6.59 4.50
CA GLN A 96 -28.06 6.49 3.06
C GLN A 96 -27.54 7.77 2.41
N CYS A 97 -26.55 7.67 1.52
CA CYS A 97 -25.98 8.83 0.84
C CYS A 97 -26.93 9.42 -0.20
N ILE A 98 -26.62 10.66 -0.61
CA ILE A 98 -27.38 11.38 -1.63
C ILE A 98 -27.37 10.67 -2.99
N ASN A 99 -26.31 9.94 -3.33
CA ASN A 99 -26.23 9.19 -4.59
C ASN A 99 -27.28 8.06 -4.61
N CYS A 100 -27.37 7.26 -3.55
CA CYS A 100 -28.36 6.19 -3.45
C CYS A 100 -29.78 6.74 -3.53
N HIS A 101 -30.07 7.81 -2.78
CA HIS A 101 -31.36 8.48 -2.82
C HIS A 101 -31.68 9.00 -4.23
N PHE A 102 -30.74 9.71 -4.87
CA PHE A 102 -30.90 10.20 -6.24
C PHE A 102 -31.14 9.06 -7.25
N MET A 103 -30.44 7.94 -7.12
CA MET A 103 -30.61 6.79 -8.01
C MET A 103 -31.99 6.14 -7.86
N VAL A 104 -32.55 6.09 -6.65
CA VAL A 104 -33.93 5.63 -6.42
C VAL A 104 -34.92 6.61 -7.06
N ASP A 105 -34.78 7.90 -6.75
CA ASP A 105 -35.70 8.95 -7.23
C ASP A 105 -35.63 9.15 -8.75
N ARG A 106 -34.48 8.95 -9.38
CA ARG A 106 -34.30 9.04 -10.84
C ARG A 106 -35.23 8.11 -11.62
N HIS A 107 -35.59 6.98 -11.04
CA HIS A 107 -36.48 6.00 -11.63
C HIS A 107 -37.91 6.05 -11.07
N ALA A 108 -38.16 6.93 -10.10
CA ALA A 108 -39.46 7.10 -9.47
C ALA A 108 -40.36 8.06 -10.27
N SER A 109 -41.68 7.90 -10.10
CA SER A 109 -42.67 8.83 -10.68
C SER A 109 -42.78 10.15 -9.91
N ALA A 110 -42.22 10.23 -8.71
CA ALA A 110 -42.21 11.40 -7.85
C ALA A 110 -40.90 11.44 -7.05
N VAL A 111 -40.37 12.65 -6.86
CA VAL A 111 -39.17 12.88 -6.04
C VAL A 111 -39.54 13.03 -4.58
N SER A 112 -38.68 12.54 -3.69
CA SER A 112 -38.87 12.59 -2.24
C SER A 112 -37.79 13.45 -1.57
N PRO A 113 -38.06 14.07 -0.40
CA PRO A 113 -37.02 14.81 0.30
C PRO A 113 -35.91 13.87 0.82
N TYR A 114 -34.66 14.29 0.71
CA TYR A 114 -33.51 13.54 1.23
C TYR A 114 -33.38 13.70 2.75
N PHE A 115 -33.45 12.61 3.51
CA PHE A 115 -33.28 12.63 4.98
C PHE A 115 -31.93 12.11 5.46
N GLY A 116 -31.24 11.29 4.65
CA GLY A 116 -29.91 10.76 4.94
C GLY A 116 -29.83 9.69 6.05
N PHE A 117 -30.52 9.87 7.18
CA PHE A 117 -30.39 9.02 8.36
C PHE A 117 -31.70 8.34 8.75
N PHE A 118 -31.64 7.03 8.96
CA PHE A 118 -32.80 6.18 9.19
C PHE A 118 -32.61 5.24 10.38
N ARG A 119 -33.69 5.01 11.13
CA ARG A 119 -33.82 3.94 12.13
C ARG A 119 -35.09 3.16 11.80
N ASP A 120 -34.99 1.84 11.65
CA ASP A 120 -36.12 0.98 11.27
C ASP A 120 -36.89 1.48 10.03
N GLY A 121 -36.15 2.00 9.04
CA GLY A 121 -36.70 2.56 7.80
C GLY A 121 -37.39 3.93 7.93
N LYS A 122 -37.38 4.55 9.12
CA LYS A 122 -37.98 5.88 9.36
C LYS A 122 -36.89 6.96 9.48
N PRO A 123 -37.10 8.17 8.95
CA PRO A 123 -36.17 9.28 9.14
C PRO A 123 -35.95 9.60 10.62
N VAL A 124 -34.68 9.77 11.00
CA VAL A 124 -34.29 10.17 12.36
C VAL A 124 -34.38 11.68 12.55
N LEU A 125 -34.04 12.43 11.50
CA LEU A 125 -34.08 13.89 11.52
C LEU A 125 -35.51 14.39 11.26
N PRO A 126 -35.96 15.45 11.94
CA PRO A 126 -37.31 15.99 11.78
C PRO A 126 -37.53 16.73 10.46
N SER A 127 -36.46 17.04 9.73
CA SER A 127 -36.47 17.76 8.46
C SER A 127 -35.53 17.12 7.47
N PHE A 128 -35.74 17.38 6.18
CA PHE A 128 -34.81 16.97 5.14
C PHE A 128 -33.41 17.53 5.39
N LEU A 129 -32.41 16.74 5.07
CA LEU A 129 -31.01 17.03 5.29
C LEU A 129 -30.52 17.98 4.20
N LYS A 130 -30.03 19.15 4.60
CA LYS A 130 -29.44 20.11 3.66
C LYS A 130 -27.98 19.74 3.40
N ILE A 131 -27.60 19.87 2.14
CA ILE A 131 -26.26 19.59 1.66
C ILE A 131 -25.60 20.92 1.31
N SER A 132 -24.52 21.25 2.00
CA SER A 132 -23.74 22.47 1.81
C SER A 132 -22.58 22.29 0.81
N GLY A 133 -22.27 21.05 0.43
CA GLY A 133 -21.22 20.71 -0.55
C GLY A 133 -21.70 20.71 -2.01
N CYS A 134 -20.75 20.58 -2.95
CA CYS A 134 -21.07 20.44 -4.36
C CYS A 134 -21.73 19.08 -4.63
N PHE A 135 -22.99 19.10 -5.09
CA PHE A 135 -23.80 17.90 -5.35
C PHE A 135 -23.13 16.91 -6.31
N GLU A 136 -22.50 17.40 -7.38
CA GLU A 136 -21.80 16.58 -8.37
C GLU A 136 -20.58 15.86 -7.77
N GLY A 137 -19.89 16.53 -6.84
CA GLY A 137 -18.83 15.90 -6.06
C GLY A 137 -19.40 14.78 -5.20
N LEU A 138 -20.42 15.08 -4.40
CA LEU A 138 -21.00 14.17 -3.42
C LEU A 138 -21.68 12.93 -4.01
N THR A 139 -22.19 13.02 -5.23
CA THR A 139 -22.76 11.86 -5.95
C THR A 139 -21.69 10.93 -6.51
N ARG A 140 -20.45 11.39 -6.61
CA ARG A 140 -19.32 10.64 -7.17
C ARG A 140 -18.24 10.32 -6.15
N THR A 141 -18.26 10.92 -4.96
CA THR A 141 -17.30 10.63 -3.89
C THR A 141 -17.50 9.19 -3.44
N GLN A 142 -16.47 8.37 -3.65
CA GLN A 142 -16.44 6.99 -3.21
C GLN A 142 -15.13 6.74 -2.47
N ILE A 143 -15.21 6.01 -1.38
CA ILE A 143 -14.04 5.32 -0.84
C ILE A 143 -14.08 3.93 -1.47
N LEU A 144 -13.50 3.81 -2.67
CA LEU A 144 -13.25 2.52 -3.34
C LEU A 144 -12.01 1.85 -2.77
N SER A 145 -11.93 1.78 -1.45
CA SER A 145 -10.83 1.15 -0.74
C SER A 145 -11.08 -0.35 -0.69
N LEU A 146 -10.99 -0.99 -1.86
CA LEU A 146 -11.02 -2.44 -1.97
C LEU A 146 -9.82 -3.02 -1.22
N PRO A 147 -9.93 -4.23 -0.63
CA PRO A 147 -8.83 -4.88 0.08
C PRO A 147 -7.51 -4.75 -0.66
N THR A 148 -6.56 -4.04 -0.07
CA THR A 148 -5.30 -3.63 -0.66
C THR A 148 -4.14 -4.11 0.20
N LEU A 149 -3.25 -4.88 -0.41
CA LEU A 149 -1.96 -5.25 0.15
C LEU A 149 -0.88 -4.34 -0.44
N PHE A 150 -0.14 -3.66 0.43
CA PHE A 150 1.02 -2.87 0.06
C PHE A 150 2.28 -3.52 0.63
N ILE A 151 3.16 -4.04 -0.23
CA ILE A 151 4.43 -4.66 0.17
C ILE A 151 5.56 -3.71 -0.21
N HIS A 152 6.33 -3.28 0.78
CA HIS A 152 7.53 -2.48 0.59
C HIS A 152 8.78 -3.32 0.85
N PHE A 153 9.54 -3.62 -0.20
CA PHE A 153 10.87 -4.20 -0.08
C PHE A 153 11.90 -3.10 0.05
N GLN A 154 12.68 -3.10 1.13
CA GLN A 154 13.69 -2.08 1.39
C GLN A 154 15.06 -2.73 1.55
N LEU A 155 16.06 -2.22 0.83
CA LEU A 155 17.44 -2.62 1.06
C LEU A 155 17.85 -2.25 2.49
N GLU A 156 18.29 -3.23 3.28
CA GLU A 156 18.57 -3.08 4.72
C GLU A 156 19.61 -1.99 5.04
N SER A 157 20.59 -1.79 4.17
CA SER A 157 21.62 -0.76 4.35
C SER A 157 21.12 0.67 4.11
N MET A 158 19.89 0.86 3.61
CA MET A 158 19.32 2.18 3.37
C MET A 158 18.73 2.76 4.65
N THR A 159 19.48 3.66 5.27
CA THR A 159 19.09 4.37 6.52
C THR A 159 18.05 5.46 6.29
N VAL A 160 17.94 5.97 5.05
CA VAL A 160 16.90 6.90 4.63
C VAL A 160 15.92 6.14 3.75
N SER A 161 14.86 5.64 4.35
CA SER A 161 13.72 5.13 3.58
C SER A 161 13.10 6.32 2.85
N PRO A 162 12.86 6.26 1.52
CA PRO A 162 12.02 7.23 0.85
C PRO A 162 10.66 7.29 1.54
N HIS A 163 9.84 8.29 1.23
CA HIS A 163 8.51 8.49 1.80
C HIS A 163 7.51 7.32 1.62
N VAL A 164 7.93 6.15 1.13
CA VAL A 164 7.12 4.93 1.02
C VAL A 164 6.52 4.54 2.38
N SER A 165 7.28 4.63 3.47
CA SER A 165 6.74 4.35 4.81
C SER A 165 5.63 5.33 5.24
N THR A 166 5.60 6.54 4.67
CA THR A 166 4.52 7.50 4.92
C THR A 166 3.21 7.10 4.26
N ILE A 167 3.26 6.28 3.20
CA ILE A 167 2.06 5.76 2.50
C ILE A 167 1.14 5.06 3.48
N ARG A 168 1.68 4.32 4.46
CA ARG A 168 0.87 3.70 5.50
C ARG A 168 -0.01 4.73 6.20
N ASN A 169 0.58 5.79 6.70
CA ASN A 169 -0.13 6.84 7.45
C ASN A 169 -1.05 7.67 6.55
N THR A 170 -0.66 7.87 5.29
CA THR A 170 -1.46 8.62 4.31
C THR A 170 -2.67 7.83 3.83
N LEU A 171 -2.53 6.51 3.61
CA LEU A 171 -3.60 5.67 3.06
C LEU A 171 -4.51 5.07 4.12
N SER A 172 -4.02 4.76 5.33
CA SER A 172 -4.85 4.13 6.38
C SER A 172 -6.19 4.83 6.63
N PRO A 173 -6.32 6.17 6.62
CA PRO A 173 -7.61 6.84 6.77
C PRO A 173 -8.65 6.51 5.69
N PHE A 174 -8.19 6.10 4.50
CA PHE A 174 -9.07 5.64 3.42
C PHE A 174 -9.57 4.21 3.63
N PHE A 175 -9.04 3.46 4.61
CA PHE A 175 -9.43 2.07 4.92
C PHE A 175 -9.99 1.93 6.34
N PRO A 176 -11.07 2.66 6.66
CA PRO A 176 -11.62 2.75 8.02
C PRO A 176 -12.11 1.44 8.61
N ALA A 177 -12.55 0.53 7.75
CA ALA A 177 -13.10 -0.76 8.10
C ALA A 177 -12.04 -1.87 8.02
N GLY A 178 -10.76 -1.49 7.98
CA GLY A 178 -9.68 -2.38 7.56
C GLY A 178 -9.64 -2.55 6.04
N GLY A 179 -9.00 -3.63 5.59
CA GLY A 179 -8.77 -3.90 4.18
C GLY A 179 -7.55 -3.17 3.61
N PHE A 180 -6.69 -2.57 4.43
CA PHE A 180 -5.37 -2.13 4.00
C PHE A 180 -4.29 -2.75 4.86
N THR A 181 -3.47 -3.58 4.23
CA THR A 181 -2.36 -4.27 4.86
C THR A 181 -1.07 -3.68 4.30
N TYR A 182 -0.31 -2.99 5.14
CA TYR A 182 1.02 -2.50 4.80
C TYR A 182 2.07 -3.41 5.43
N VAL A 183 2.97 -3.94 4.61
CA VAL A 183 4.07 -4.82 5.05
C VAL A 183 5.37 -4.24 4.54
N GLU A 184 6.34 -4.11 5.43
CA GLU A 184 7.71 -3.75 5.08
C GLU A 184 8.61 -4.96 5.28
N ILE A 185 9.39 -5.29 4.25
CA ILE A 185 10.28 -6.45 4.24
C ILE A 185 11.69 -5.94 3.94
N PRO A 186 12.55 -5.78 4.96
CA PRO A 186 13.95 -5.49 4.72
C PRO A 186 14.60 -6.69 4.02
N PHE A 187 15.48 -6.43 3.06
CA PHE A 187 16.26 -7.46 2.40
C PHE A 187 17.75 -7.11 2.37
N ASN A 188 18.57 -8.15 2.40
CA ASN A 188 19.98 -8.11 2.06
C ASN A 188 20.32 -9.44 1.36
N PHE A 189 20.63 -9.37 0.07
CA PHE A 189 21.03 -10.49 -0.77
C PHE A 189 22.55 -10.56 -0.98
N GLY A 190 23.32 -9.70 -0.30
CA GLY A 190 24.79 -9.72 -0.34
C GLY A 190 25.40 -10.94 0.34
N SER A 191 24.61 -11.73 1.09
CA SER A 191 25.03 -13.00 1.69
C SER A 191 23.94 -14.07 1.56
N LYS A 192 24.34 -15.35 1.56
CA LYS A 192 23.38 -16.46 1.57
C LYS A 192 22.57 -16.54 2.86
N ARG A 193 23.11 -16.05 3.98
CA ARG A 193 22.36 -15.88 5.22
C ARG A 193 21.22 -14.87 5.03
N GLY A 194 21.50 -13.74 4.39
CA GLY A 194 20.50 -12.72 4.11
C GLY A 194 19.39 -13.21 3.16
N ILE A 195 19.75 -13.95 2.10
CA ILE A 195 18.78 -14.61 1.21
C ILE A 195 17.89 -15.60 1.99
N ARG A 196 18.48 -16.47 2.82
CA ARG A 196 17.74 -17.43 3.65
C ARG A 196 16.81 -16.74 4.65
N LYS A 197 17.27 -15.65 5.27
CA LYS A 197 16.45 -14.82 6.17
C LYS A 197 15.24 -14.26 5.43
N TYR A 198 15.46 -13.61 4.29
CA TYR A 198 14.39 -13.07 3.45
C TYR A 198 13.38 -14.15 3.05
N GLN A 199 13.83 -15.31 2.57
CA GLN A 199 12.95 -16.42 2.20
C GLN A 199 12.10 -16.91 3.37
N LYS A 200 12.65 -16.95 4.59
CA LYS A 200 11.92 -17.28 5.81
C LYS A 200 10.85 -16.23 6.12
N ASP A 201 11.20 -14.95 6.04
CA ASP A 201 10.29 -13.83 6.31
C ASP A 201 9.15 -13.78 5.29
N ALA A 202 9.44 -14.01 4.00
CA ALA A 202 8.45 -14.10 2.93
C ALA A 202 7.48 -15.28 3.12
N LYS A 203 7.99 -16.47 3.49
CA LYS A 203 7.15 -17.63 3.82
C LYS A 203 6.24 -17.35 5.02
N HIS A 204 6.79 -16.70 6.05
CA HIS A 204 5.99 -16.31 7.22
C HIS A 204 4.90 -15.31 6.83
N LEU A 205 5.20 -14.35 5.96
CA LEU A 205 4.19 -13.44 5.42
C LEU A 205 3.07 -14.18 4.68
N LEU A 206 3.38 -15.13 3.80
CA LEU A 206 2.34 -15.92 3.11
C LEU A 206 1.43 -16.65 4.09
N LEU A 207 1.97 -17.17 5.19
CA LEU A 207 1.17 -17.82 6.22
C LEU A 207 0.25 -16.82 6.93
N LEU A 208 0.72 -15.61 7.18
CA LEU A 208 -0.05 -14.54 7.81
C LEU A 208 -1.16 -14.00 6.89
N LEU A 209 -0.92 -13.95 5.59
CA LEU A 209 -1.89 -13.51 4.58
C LEU A 209 -2.85 -14.62 4.14
N LYS A 210 -2.70 -15.84 4.67
CA LYS A 210 -3.50 -16.98 4.24
C LYS A 210 -4.97 -16.78 4.59
N GLY A 211 -5.83 -16.78 3.58
CA GLY A 211 -7.28 -16.60 3.73
C GLY A 211 -7.74 -15.14 3.56
N GLU A 212 -6.82 -14.20 3.41
CA GLU A 212 -7.13 -12.84 3.00
C GLU A 212 -7.23 -12.77 1.47
N GLU A 213 -8.27 -12.10 0.96
CA GLU A 213 -8.42 -11.81 -0.46
C GLU A 213 -8.10 -10.33 -0.72
N PHE A 214 -7.04 -10.06 -1.46
CA PHE A 214 -6.66 -8.72 -1.88
C PHE A 214 -7.09 -8.47 -3.31
N MET A 215 -7.85 -7.40 -3.53
CA MET A 215 -8.23 -6.92 -4.87
C MET A 215 -7.11 -6.10 -5.51
N HIS A 216 -6.28 -5.48 -4.68
CA HIS A 216 -5.13 -4.70 -5.12
C HIS A 216 -3.88 -5.17 -4.39
N VAL A 217 -2.83 -5.44 -5.15
CA VAL A 217 -1.50 -5.68 -4.60
C VAL A 217 -0.57 -4.64 -5.19
N VAL A 218 0.06 -3.86 -4.32
CA VAL A 218 1.02 -2.83 -4.69
C VAL A 218 2.37 -3.22 -4.11
N VAL A 219 3.38 -3.27 -4.95
CA VAL A 219 4.76 -3.55 -4.57
C VAL A 219 5.58 -2.29 -4.75
N ALA A 220 6.30 -1.90 -3.71
CA ALA A 220 7.33 -0.89 -3.76
C ALA A 220 8.69 -1.54 -3.51
N ILE A 221 9.69 -1.22 -4.31
CA ILE A 221 11.08 -1.62 -4.09
C ILE A 221 11.92 -0.37 -3.91
N THR A 222 12.58 -0.25 -2.77
CA THR A 222 13.56 0.80 -2.49
C THR A 222 14.95 0.19 -2.54
N ASN A 223 15.74 0.58 -3.54
CA ASN A 223 17.09 0.05 -3.74
C ASN A 223 18.03 1.11 -4.35
N HIS A 224 19.33 0.89 -4.25
CA HIS A 224 20.32 1.57 -5.06
C HIS A 224 20.49 0.89 -6.42
N THR A 225 21.02 1.66 -7.38
CA THR A 225 21.47 1.12 -8.66
C THR A 225 22.94 1.43 -8.89
N ASN A 226 23.63 0.55 -9.61
CA ASN A 226 24.98 0.79 -10.08
C ASN A 226 25.00 1.94 -11.11
N ASN A 227 25.94 2.88 -10.95
CA ASN A 227 26.05 4.04 -11.84
C ASN A 227 26.29 3.73 -13.32
N HIS A 228 26.93 2.61 -13.62
CA HIS A 228 27.33 2.23 -14.97
C HIS A 228 26.35 1.25 -15.60
N SER A 229 26.03 0.17 -14.89
CA SER A 229 25.18 -0.89 -15.42
C SER A 229 23.70 -0.69 -15.12
N SER A 230 23.32 0.22 -14.19
CA SER A 230 21.95 0.37 -13.68
C SER A 230 21.38 -0.90 -13.02
N ASP A 231 22.24 -1.83 -12.65
CA ASP A 231 21.92 -3.03 -11.87
C ASP A 231 21.51 -2.71 -10.45
N LEU A 232 20.72 -3.59 -9.84
CA LEU A 232 20.21 -3.42 -8.49
C LEU A 232 21.23 -3.94 -7.46
N PHE A 233 21.36 -3.23 -6.34
CA PHE A 233 22.27 -3.66 -5.28
C PHE A 233 21.69 -4.86 -4.55
N LEU A 234 22.55 -5.83 -4.25
CA LEU A 234 22.23 -6.97 -3.40
C LEU A 234 22.24 -6.57 -1.92
N GLY A 235 23.06 -5.59 -1.55
CA GLY A 235 23.39 -5.26 -0.17
C GLY A 235 24.83 -5.63 0.16
N ALA A 236 25.21 -5.38 1.41
CA ALA A 236 26.56 -5.67 1.89
C ALA A 236 26.68 -7.14 2.31
N ASP A 237 27.79 -7.77 1.94
CA ASP A 237 28.18 -9.09 2.46
C ASP A 237 28.67 -9.00 3.93
N THR A 238 29.18 -10.11 4.46
CA THR A 238 29.70 -10.14 5.84
C THR A 238 30.96 -9.30 6.06
N GLN A 239 31.67 -8.98 4.99
CA GLN A 239 32.87 -8.15 4.96
C GLN A 239 32.54 -6.66 4.76
N GLY A 240 31.28 -6.34 4.47
CA GLY A 240 30.82 -4.99 4.19
C GLY A 240 30.93 -4.59 2.71
N GLU A 241 31.34 -5.51 1.84
CA GLU A 241 31.45 -5.26 0.40
C GLU A 241 30.06 -5.30 -0.25
N VAL A 242 29.81 -4.35 -1.15
CA VAL A 242 28.51 -4.17 -1.79
C VAL A 242 28.57 -4.64 -3.24
N PHE A 243 27.65 -5.53 -3.58
CA PHE A 243 27.52 -6.07 -4.92
C PHE A 243 26.24 -5.64 -5.60
N ALA A 244 26.23 -5.72 -6.93
CA ALA A 244 25.04 -5.55 -7.74
C ALA A 244 24.78 -6.79 -8.58
N VAL A 245 23.54 -6.96 -9.03
CA VAL A 245 23.12 -8.06 -9.90
C VAL A 245 22.19 -7.54 -10.99
N SER A 246 22.09 -8.25 -12.10
CA SER A 246 21.13 -7.90 -13.15
C SER A 246 19.71 -7.83 -12.59
N VAL A 247 18.91 -6.92 -13.17
CA VAL A 247 17.56 -6.64 -12.67
C VAL A 247 16.68 -7.89 -12.67
N ASP A 248 16.84 -8.76 -13.65
CA ASP A 248 16.05 -9.98 -13.77
C ASP A 248 16.36 -11.01 -12.69
N GLU A 249 17.64 -11.28 -12.42
CA GLU A 249 18.08 -12.17 -11.34
C GLU A 249 17.70 -11.63 -9.95
N PHE A 250 17.88 -10.32 -9.74
CA PHE A 250 17.48 -9.66 -8.49
C PHE A 250 16.02 -9.93 -8.20
N LEU A 251 15.19 -9.64 -9.19
CA LEU A 251 13.77 -9.69 -9.00
C LEU A 251 13.25 -11.12 -8.95
N ASP A 252 13.78 -12.06 -9.75
CA ASP A 252 13.45 -13.49 -9.66
C ASP A 252 13.62 -14.02 -8.22
N THR A 253 14.73 -13.62 -7.58
CA THR A 253 14.99 -13.95 -6.17
C THR A 253 14.00 -13.29 -5.22
N LEU A 254 13.62 -12.03 -5.48
CA LEU A 254 12.66 -11.28 -4.68
C LEU A 254 11.21 -11.75 -4.85
N TRP A 255 10.84 -12.40 -5.96
CA TRP A 255 9.45 -12.78 -6.20
C TRP A 255 9.18 -14.24 -5.98
N SER A 256 10.15 -15.12 -6.22
CA SER A 256 9.95 -16.56 -6.12
C SER A 256 9.24 -17.00 -4.83
N PRO A 257 9.53 -16.43 -3.63
CA PRO A 257 8.81 -16.82 -2.42
C PRO A 257 7.38 -16.27 -2.31
N LEU A 258 6.97 -15.32 -3.14
CA LEU A 258 5.72 -14.55 -3.06
C LEU A 258 4.90 -14.59 -4.37
N GLU A 259 5.30 -15.39 -5.35
CA GLU A 259 4.75 -15.43 -6.71
C GLU A 259 3.20 -15.44 -6.72
N MET A 260 2.59 -16.26 -5.87
CA MET A 260 1.13 -16.41 -5.79
C MET A 260 0.38 -15.12 -5.43
N ILE A 261 0.98 -14.24 -4.62
CA ILE A 261 0.33 -12.99 -4.20
C ILE A 261 0.69 -11.80 -5.10
N LEU A 262 1.71 -11.96 -5.94
CA LEU A 262 2.21 -10.87 -6.80
C LEU A 262 1.60 -10.87 -8.20
N ALA A 263 0.84 -11.91 -8.55
CA ALA A 263 0.13 -11.98 -9.83
C ALA A 263 -0.80 -10.75 -10.00
N GLY A 264 -0.56 -9.95 -11.05
CA GLY A 264 -1.32 -8.74 -11.34
C GLY A 264 -0.99 -7.54 -10.44
N ALA A 265 0.07 -7.60 -9.63
CA ALA A 265 0.48 -6.50 -8.78
C ALA A 265 0.99 -5.28 -9.57
N VAL A 266 0.84 -4.10 -8.98
CA VAL A 266 1.44 -2.86 -9.50
C VAL A 266 2.81 -2.65 -8.86
N LEU A 267 3.86 -2.53 -9.68
CA LEU A 267 5.23 -2.30 -9.21
C LEU A 267 5.64 -0.82 -9.27
N TYR A 268 6.18 -0.32 -8.16
CA TYR A 268 6.92 0.93 -8.06
C TYR A 268 8.37 0.64 -7.69
N LEU A 269 9.31 1.05 -8.55
CA LEU A 269 10.75 0.89 -8.32
C LEU A 269 11.39 2.24 -7.99
N PHE A 270 11.74 2.44 -6.73
CA PHE A 270 12.44 3.61 -6.21
C PHE A 270 13.94 3.34 -6.21
N ALA A 271 14.62 3.73 -7.29
CA ALA A 271 16.04 3.49 -7.45
C ALA A 271 16.80 4.72 -7.96
N CYS A 272 18.05 4.91 -7.52
CA CYS A 272 18.82 6.15 -7.74
C CYS A 272 19.24 6.40 -9.19
N GLY A 273 19.29 5.37 -10.01
CA GLY A 273 19.71 5.42 -11.41
C GLY A 273 18.60 4.96 -12.34
N SER A 274 18.85 5.09 -13.63
CA SER A 274 17.81 4.92 -14.64
C SER A 274 17.82 3.52 -15.23
N VAL A 275 17.23 2.56 -14.48
CA VAL A 275 16.94 1.20 -14.96
C VAL A 275 16.30 1.23 -16.35
N VAL A 276 15.35 2.15 -16.55
CA VAL A 276 14.61 2.31 -17.82
C VAL A 276 15.42 2.91 -18.97
N ARG A 277 16.52 3.64 -18.70
CA ARG A 277 17.38 4.20 -19.76
C ARG A 277 18.50 3.26 -20.16
N GLN A 278 18.84 2.28 -19.33
CA GLN A 278 19.79 1.26 -19.70
C GLN A 278 19.07 0.06 -20.34
N THR A 279 19.45 -0.26 -21.57
CA THR A 279 18.79 -1.27 -22.42
C THR A 279 18.72 -2.62 -21.73
N GLU A 280 19.84 -3.10 -21.19
CA GLU A 280 19.92 -4.42 -20.53
C GLU A 280 19.05 -4.48 -19.27
N SER A 281 19.17 -3.48 -18.37
CA SER A 281 18.39 -3.40 -17.14
C SER A 281 16.89 -3.24 -17.40
N HIS A 282 16.52 -2.45 -18.42
CA HIS A 282 15.13 -2.27 -18.83
C HIS A 282 14.55 -3.56 -19.42
N GLN A 283 15.32 -4.27 -20.24
CA GLN A 283 14.88 -5.56 -20.77
C GLN A 283 14.74 -6.61 -19.67
N GLY A 284 15.68 -6.64 -18.72
CA GLY A 284 15.58 -7.48 -17.52
C GLY A 284 14.30 -7.17 -16.75
N LEU A 285 13.99 -5.90 -16.49
CA LEU A 285 12.74 -5.48 -15.86
C LEU A 285 11.50 -5.99 -16.61
N LEU A 286 11.43 -5.80 -17.93
CA LEU A 286 10.28 -6.20 -18.74
C LEU A 286 10.07 -7.73 -18.76
N GLN A 287 11.15 -8.50 -18.90
CA GLN A 287 11.11 -9.97 -18.86
C GLN A 287 10.56 -10.46 -17.53
N SER A 288 11.03 -9.84 -16.47
CA SER A 288 10.72 -10.17 -15.09
C SER A 288 9.28 -9.77 -14.70
N LEU A 289 8.71 -8.74 -15.32
CA LEU A 289 7.27 -8.38 -15.21
C LEU A 289 6.33 -9.24 -16.07
N SER A 290 6.87 -10.01 -17.03
CA SER A 290 6.07 -10.84 -17.94
C SER A 290 5.92 -12.29 -17.48
N ARG A 291 6.52 -12.65 -16.34
CA ARG A 291 6.40 -13.96 -15.69
C ARG A 291 5.13 -13.97 -14.85
#